data_AF-A0AAN0LIB0-F1
#
_entry.id   AF-A0AAN0LIB0-F1
#
_cell.length_a   1.000
_cell.length_b   1.000
_cell.length_c   1.000
_cell.angle_alpha   90.00
_cell.angle_beta   90.00
_cell.angle_gamma   90.00
#
_symmetry.space_group_name_H-M   'P 1'
#
loop_
_entity.id
_entity.type
_entity.pdbx_description
1 polymer ?
#
loop_
_entity_poly.entity_id
_entity_poly.type
_entity_poly.pdbx_seq_one_letter_code
_entity_poly.pdbx_strand_id
1 'polypeptide(L)'
;MEYRPVCGERGGRRETFGNACQARERGFRIISTGECGRGPGPFPPPGRPDRPDRPDWGGPGRPDRPDWGGPGRPDRPGRPDRPGRPEQSGACTREYRPVCGQRGPQTQTFPNACEAANSGFRVVSPGECRR
;
A
#
# COMPACT_ATOMS: atom_id res chain seq x y z
N MET A 1 14.40 3.78 29.68
CA MET A 1 13.55 3.12 28.65
C MET A 1 13.71 3.88 27.36
N GLU A 2 14.16 3.22 26.29
CA GLU A 2 14.36 3.85 24.98
C GLU A 2 13.15 3.57 24.09
N TYR A 3 12.59 4.61 23.46
CA TYR A 3 11.48 4.48 22.52
C TYR A 3 11.98 3.97 21.17
N ARG A 4 11.67 2.70 20.88
CA ARG A 4 12.02 1.98 19.64
C ARG A 4 10.82 1.12 19.25
N PRO A 5 9.85 1.68 18.49
CA PRO A 5 8.57 1.02 18.30
C PRO A 5 8.72 -0.34 17.63
N VAL A 6 7.92 -1.31 18.06
CA VAL A 6 7.86 -2.65 17.46
C VAL A 6 6.41 -3.11 17.29
N CYS A 7 6.17 -3.93 16.27
CA CYS A 7 4.88 -4.55 16.02
C CYS A 7 4.90 -5.96 16.60
N GLY A 8 4.07 -6.20 17.60
CA GLY A 8 3.89 -7.50 18.22
C GLY A 8 2.59 -8.15 17.79
N GLU A 9 2.60 -9.47 17.62
CA GLU A 9 1.42 -10.28 17.35
C GLU A 9 1.15 -11.26 18.49
N ARG A 10 -0.12 -11.38 18.88
CA ARG A 10 -0.59 -12.37 19.86
C ARG A 10 -2.01 -12.81 19.51
N GLY A 11 -2.20 -14.09 19.24
CA GLY A 11 -3.53 -14.67 18.97
C GLY A 11 -4.26 -14.02 17.77
N GLY A 12 -3.53 -13.66 16.71
CA GLY A 12 -4.09 -13.02 15.51
C GLY A 12 -4.31 -11.50 15.63
N ARG A 13 -4.03 -10.90 16.80
CA ARG A 13 -4.06 -9.44 16.99
C ARG A 13 -2.66 -8.86 16.87
N ARG A 14 -2.52 -7.76 16.11
CA ARG A 14 -1.27 -7.00 15.92
C ARG A 14 -1.36 -5.68 16.68
N GLU A 15 -0.39 -5.40 17.55
CA GLU A 15 -0.34 -4.18 18.37
C GLU A 15 1.07 -3.56 18.34
N THR A 16 1.13 -2.22 18.39
CA THR A 16 2.38 -1.46 18.44
C THR A 16 2.80 -1.25 19.89
N PHE A 17 4.06 -1.54 20.20
CA PHE A 17 4.67 -1.31 21.52
C PHE A 17 5.75 -0.25 21.41
N GLY A 18 5.92 0.57 22.44
CA GLY A 18 6.94 1.63 22.47
C GLY A 18 8.38 1.08 22.47
N ASN A 19 8.57 -0.18 22.88
CA ASN A 19 9.83 -0.91 22.74
C ASN A 19 9.64 -2.43 22.81
N ALA A 20 10.69 -3.17 22.43
CA ALA A 20 10.74 -4.63 22.46
C ALA A 20 10.54 -5.24 23.86
N CYS A 21 11.01 -4.57 24.91
CA CYS A 21 10.84 -5.05 26.28
C CYS A 21 9.34 -5.08 26.65
N GLN A 22 8.61 -4.00 26.36
CA GLN A 22 7.15 -3.92 26.60
C GLN A 22 6.37 -4.96 25.79
N ALA A 23 6.75 -5.22 24.54
CA ALA A 23 6.11 -6.26 23.73
C ALA A 23 6.28 -7.66 24.34
N ARG A 24 7.52 -7.98 24.76
CA ARG A 24 7.86 -9.29 25.34
C ARG A 24 7.23 -9.51 26.70
N GLU A 25 7.22 -8.51 27.56
CA GLU A 25 6.58 -8.56 28.87
C GLU A 25 5.08 -8.86 28.75
N ARG A 26 4.42 -8.29 27.74
CA ARG A 26 2.99 -8.50 27.45
C ARG A 26 2.73 -9.78 26.64
N GLY A 27 3.76 -10.59 26.37
CA GLY A 27 3.65 -11.87 25.67
C GLY A 27 3.38 -11.76 24.17
N PHE A 28 3.70 -10.64 23.55
CA PHE A 28 3.56 -10.47 22.10
C PHE A 28 4.84 -10.91 21.38
N ARG A 29 4.66 -11.66 20.28
CA ARG A 29 5.76 -12.04 19.40
C ARG A 29 6.06 -10.88 18.45
N ILE A 30 7.28 -10.36 18.49
CA ILE A 30 7.68 -9.26 17.60
C ILE A 30 7.78 -9.78 16.18
N ILE A 31 6.92 -9.27 15.29
CA ILE A 31 6.86 -9.63 13.87
C ILE A 31 7.50 -8.58 12.96
N SER A 32 7.63 -7.32 13.43
CA SER A 32 8.27 -6.24 12.67
C SER A 32 8.94 -5.22 13.59
N THR A 33 10.06 -4.68 13.15
CA THR A 33 10.72 -3.51 13.73
C THR A 33 10.02 -2.26 13.21
N GLY A 34 9.39 -1.49 14.09
CA GLY A 34 8.48 -0.39 13.75
C GLY A 34 7.02 -0.70 14.08
N GLU A 35 6.16 0.29 13.89
CA GLU A 35 4.73 0.18 14.20
C GLU A 35 4.00 -0.79 13.26
N CYS A 36 2.91 -1.41 13.74
CA CYS A 36 2.10 -2.25 12.88
C CYS A 36 1.48 -1.42 11.75
N GLY A 37 1.61 -1.88 10.50
CA GLY A 37 1.06 -1.20 9.32
C GLY A 37 -0.44 -0.93 9.46
N ARG A 38 -0.83 0.31 9.14
CA ARG A 38 -2.14 0.96 9.32
C ARG A 38 -3.32 0.12 8.79
N GLY A 39 -3.86 -0.78 9.61
CA GLY A 39 -5.31 -1.00 9.68
C GLY A 39 -5.95 0.17 10.45
N PRO A 40 -7.27 0.41 10.35
CA PRO A 40 -7.91 1.52 11.06
C PRO A 40 -7.62 1.38 12.55
N GLY A 41 -6.79 2.29 13.07
CA GLY A 41 -6.53 2.38 14.51
C GLY A 41 -7.81 2.82 15.24
N PRO A 42 -7.86 2.67 16.57
CA PRO A 42 -9.02 3.04 17.39
C PRO A 42 -9.30 4.56 17.44
N PHE A 43 -8.55 5.37 16.70
CA PHE A 43 -8.76 6.80 16.61
C PHE A 43 -9.27 7.16 15.20
N PRO A 44 -10.55 7.55 15.04
CA PRO A 44 -10.95 8.24 13.83
C PRO A 44 -10.08 9.52 13.69
N PRO A 45 -9.75 9.95 12.47
CA PRO A 45 -9.20 11.30 12.28
C PRO A 45 -10.16 12.30 12.94
N PRO A 46 -9.68 13.39 13.55
CA PRO A 46 -10.57 14.43 14.08
C PRO A 46 -11.56 14.79 12.97
N GLY A 47 -12.84 14.69 13.30
CA GLY A 47 -13.94 14.71 12.34
C GLY A 47 -13.81 15.90 11.39
N ARG A 48 -14.04 15.65 10.11
CA ARG A 48 -14.39 16.75 9.21
C ARG A 48 -15.70 17.34 9.78
N PRO A 49 -15.82 18.67 9.92
CA PRO A 49 -17.06 19.27 10.43
C PRO A 49 -18.25 18.72 9.64
N ASP A 50 -19.33 18.39 10.36
CA ASP A 50 -20.56 17.87 9.79
C ASP A 50 -21.00 18.77 8.64
N ARG A 51 -20.99 18.19 7.45
CA ARG A 51 -21.49 18.86 6.26
C ARG A 51 -23.00 19.04 6.47
N PRO A 52 -23.55 20.26 6.48
CA PRO A 52 -24.97 20.45 6.68
C PRO A 52 -25.77 19.66 5.65
N ASP A 53 -26.91 19.15 6.11
CA ASP A 53 -27.79 18.28 5.33
C ASP A 53 -28.18 18.99 4.03
N ARG A 54 -27.91 18.33 2.90
CA ARG A 54 -28.24 18.87 1.58
C ARG A 54 -29.77 18.82 1.47
N PRO A 55 -30.46 19.95 1.24
CA PRO A 55 -31.92 19.95 1.22
C PRO A 55 -32.44 18.94 0.19
N ASP A 56 -33.37 18.10 0.65
CA ASP A 56 -34.05 17.09 -0.16
C ASP A 56 -34.94 17.79 -1.18
N TRP A 57 -34.42 17.94 -2.40
CA TRP A 57 -35.21 18.34 -3.55
C TRP A 57 -35.80 17.09 -4.22
N GLY A 58 -36.84 16.53 -3.59
CA GLY A 58 -38.03 16.02 -4.29
C GLY A 58 -38.07 14.54 -4.73
N GLY A 59 -38.84 13.74 -3.98
CA GLY A 59 -40.01 13.01 -4.54
C GLY A 59 -39.83 11.56 -5.02
N PRO A 60 -40.93 10.76 -5.08
CA PRO A 60 -40.89 9.30 -5.20
C PRO A 60 -40.79 8.80 -6.64
N GLY A 61 -40.02 7.74 -6.84
CA GLY A 61 -40.00 6.92 -8.07
C GLY A 61 -38.69 7.03 -8.85
N ARG A 62 -37.78 6.07 -8.65
CA ARG A 62 -36.73 5.80 -9.66
C ARG A 62 -37.43 5.13 -10.84
N PRO A 63 -37.36 5.66 -12.07
CA PRO A 63 -37.89 4.93 -13.22
C PRO A 63 -37.15 3.60 -13.35
N ASP A 64 -37.91 2.51 -13.51
CA ASP A 64 -37.38 1.18 -13.75
C ASP A 64 -36.41 1.21 -14.93
N ARG A 65 -35.15 0.94 -14.63
CA ARG A 65 -34.09 0.84 -15.63
C ARG A 65 -34.35 -0.44 -16.43
N PRO A 66 -34.55 -0.38 -17.76
CA PRO A 66 -34.80 -1.58 -18.53
C PRO A 66 -33.60 -2.54 -18.44
N ASP A 67 -33.91 -3.80 -18.13
CA ASP A 67 -32.93 -4.90 -18.10
C ASP A 67 -32.52 -5.24 -19.53
N TRP A 68 -31.48 -4.59 -20.02
CA TRP A 68 -30.76 -5.10 -21.18
C TRP A 68 -29.81 -6.19 -20.70
N GLY A 69 -30.29 -7.44 -20.79
CA GLY A 69 -29.54 -8.65 -20.51
C GLY A 69 -28.12 -8.60 -21.09
N GLY A 70 -27.15 -8.38 -20.21
CA GLY A 70 -25.73 -8.41 -20.56
C GLY A 70 -25.17 -9.80 -20.26
N PRO A 71 -24.36 -10.41 -21.17
CA PRO A 71 -23.77 -11.71 -20.91
C PRO A 71 -22.88 -11.65 -19.67
N GLY A 72 -22.94 -12.69 -18.85
CA GLY A 72 -22.21 -12.81 -17.59
C GLY A 72 -20.74 -12.43 -17.74
N ARG A 73 -20.20 -11.78 -16.71
CA ARG A 73 -18.77 -11.44 -16.65
C ARG A 73 -17.96 -12.73 -16.80
N PRO A 74 -17.05 -12.85 -17.77
CA PRO A 74 -16.20 -14.03 -17.84
C PRO A 74 -15.35 -14.10 -16.57
N ASP A 75 -15.29 -15.29 -15.98
CA ASP A 75 -14.38 -15.63 -14.88
C ASP A 75 -12.97 -15.23 -15.28
N ARG A 76 -12.45 -14.23 -14.56
CA ARG A 76 -11.09 -13.75 -14.76
C ARG A 76 -10.14 -14.88 -14.35
N PRO A 77 -9.36 -15.46 -15.27
CA PRO A 77 -8.41 -16.50 -14.88
C PRO A 77 -7.45 -15.94 -13.83
N GLY A 78 -7.14 -16.78 -12.84
CA GLY A 78 -6.30 -16.46 -11.69
C GLY A 78 -5.02 -15.75 -12.13
N ARG A 79 -4.69 -14.67 -11.41
CA ARG A 79 -3.48 -13.88 -11.64
C ARG A 79 -2.27 -14.83 -11.58
N PRO A 80 -1.45 -14.95 -12.64
CA PRO A 80 -0.25 -15.77 -12.58
C PRO A 80 0.61 -15.33 -11.40
N ASP A 81 1.08 -16.30 -10.63
CA ASP A 81 2.02 -16.09 -9.56
C ASP A 81 3.19 -15.30 -10.14
N ARG A 82 3.41 -14.10 -9.61
CA ARG A 82 4.36 -13.15 -10.17
C ARG A 82 5.74 -13.80 -10.02
N PRO A 83 6.41 -14.21 -11.12
CA PRO A 83 7.72 -14.82 -10.98
C PRO A 83 8.62 -13.86 -10.21
N GLY A 84 9.24 -14.42 -9.17
CA GLY A 84 10.19 -13.74 -8.32
C GLY A 84 11.14 -12.93 -9.20
N ARG A 85 11.31 -11.67 -8.80
CA ARG A 85 12.30 -10.71 -9.31
C ARG A 85 13.51 -11.47 -9.86
N PRO A 86 13.74 -11.50 -11.18
CA PRO A 86 14.96 -12.10 -11.69
C PRO A 86 16.11 -11.40 -10.98
N GLU A 87 17.01 -12.23 -10.46
CA GLU A 87 18.29 -11.84 -9.90
C GLU A 87 19.04 -11.09 -11.00
N GLN A 88 18.76 -9.80 -11.14
CA GLN A 88 19.39 -8.95 -12.15
C GLN A 88 20.75 -8.51 -11.61
N SER A 89 21.58 -9.50 -11.30
CA SER A 89 23.03 -9.43 -11.38
C SER A 89 23.42 -9.35 -12.87
N GLY A 90 22.85 -8.38 -13.58
CA GLY A 90 23.06 -8.14 -15.00
C GLY A 90 23.62 -6.74 -15.15
N ALA A 91 24.79 -6.63 -15.76
CA ALA A 91 25.42 -5.34 -16.03
C ALA A 91 24.43 -4.44 -16.78
N CYS A 92 24.03 -3.32 -16.16
CA CYS A 92 23.17 -2.36 -16.82
C CYS A 92 23.96 -1.58 -17.87
N THR A 93 23.34 -1.34 -19.01
CA THR A 93 23.88 -0.44 -20.03
C THR A 93 24.02 0.97 -19.47
N ARG A 94 25.07 1.71 -19.86
CA ARG A 94 25.27 3.12 -19.48
C ARG A 94 24.32 4.10 -20.18
N GLU A 95 23.20 3.60 -20.71
CA GLU A 95 22.19 4.42 -21.36
C GLU A 95 21.47 5.26 -20.32
N TYR A 96 21.35 6.57 -20.55
CA TYR A 96 20.68 7.50 -19.66
C TYR A 96 19.25 7.76 -20.13
N ARG A 97 18.27 7.13 -19.48
CA ARG A 97 16.84 7.29 -19.70
C ARG A 97 16.14 7.34 -18.32
N PRO A 98 16.05 8.53 -17.69
CA PRO A 98 15.67 8.63 -16.30
C PRO A 98 14.26 8.07 -16.06
N VAL A 99 14.10 7.39 -14.93
CA VAL A 99 12.82 6.82 -14.51
C VAL A 99 12.59 7.03 -13.02
N CYS A 100 11.31 7.13 -12.64
CA CYS A 100 10.92 7.21 -11.24
C CYS A 100 10.64 5.80 -10.74
N GLY A 101 11.51 5.32 -9.84
CA GLY A 101 11.36 4.05 -9.15
C GLY A 101 10.68 4.22 -7.79
N GLN A 102 9.82 3.28 -7.42
CA GLN A 102 9.19 3.21 -6.10
C GLN A 102 9.50 1.87 -5.41
N ARG A 103 9.85 1.94 -4.13
CA ARG A 103 10.01 0.79 -3.24
C ARG A 103 9.29 1.08 -1.91
N GLY A 104 8.08 0.55 -1.77
CA GLY A 104 7.24 0.83 -0.61
C GLY A 104 6.93 2.33 -0.51
N PRO A 105 7.25 3.01 0.62
CA PRO A 105 7.03 4.45 0.76
C PRO A 105 8.13 5.32 0.10
N GLN A 106 9.22 4.72 -0.38
CA GLN A 106 10.35 5.45 -0.96
C GLN A 106 10.20 5.57 -2.48
N THR A 107 10.38 6.77 -3.01
CA THR A 107 10.49 7.05 -4.44
C THR A 107 11.84 7.68 -4.75
N GLN A 108 12.51 7.22 -5.79
CA GLN A 108 13.81 7.74 -6.22
C GLN A 108 13.92 7.73 -7.74
N THR A 109 14.55 8.77 -8.28
CA THR A 109 14.90 8.84 -9.69
C THR A 109 16.13 8.00 -9.96
N PHE A 110 16.07 7.14 -10.98
CA PHE A 110 17.19 6.32 -11.44
C PHE A 110 17.61 6.77 -12.84
N PRO A 111 18.90 6.64 -13.20
CA PRO A 111 19.40 7.03 -14.52
C PRO A 111 18.82 6.16 -15.65
N ASN A 112 18.43 4.91 -15.37
CA ASN A 112 17.65 4.08 -16.28
C ASN A 112 16.82 3.00 -15.56
N ALA A 113 15.93 2.35 -16.31
CA ALA A 113 15.06 1.29 -15.81
C ALA A 113 15.81 0.04 -15.31
N CYS A 114 16.96 -0.27 -15.92
CA CYS A 114 17.80 -1.38 -15.47
C CYS A 114 18.38 -1.09 -14.08
N GLU A 115 18.94 0.10 -13.86
CA GLU A 115 19.49 0.54 -12.57
C GLU A 115 18.42 0.54 -11.48
N ALA A 116 17.19 0.98 -11.82
CA ALA A 116 16.05 0.91 -10.91
C ALA A 116 15.71 -0.54 -10.51
N ALA A 117 15.64 -1.45 -11.50
CA ALA A 117 15.31 -2.85 -11.27
C ALA A 117 16.39 -3.60 -10.50
N ASN A 118 17.66 -3.33 -10.81
CA ASN A 118 18.83 -3.87 -10.12
C ASN A 118 18.81 -3.43 -8.64
N SER A 119 18.56 -2.16 -8.37
CA SER A 119 18.37 -1.59 -7.02
C SER A 119 17.09 -2.07 -6.31
N GLY A 120 16.21 -2.82 -6.99
CA GLY A 120 14.99 -3.37 -6.41
C GLY A 120 13.82 -2.39 -6.34
N PHE A 121 13.90 -1.31 -7.09
CA PHE A 121 12.80 -0.36 -7.27
C PHE A 121 11.94 -0.78 -8.46
N ARG A 122 10.63 -0.60 -8.31
CA ARG A 122 9.68 -0.78 -9.41
C ARG A 122 9.49 0.57 -10.09
N VAL A 123 9.72 0.64 -11.40
CA VAL A 123 9.43 1.85 -12.17
C VAL A 123 7.93 2.13 -12.14
N VAL A 124 7.55 3.33 -11.69
CA VAL A 124 6.16 3.80 -11.61
C VAL A 124 5.84 4.88 -12.65
N SER A 125 6.84 5.63 -13.10
CA SER A 125 6.69 6.65 -14.15
C SER A 125 7.95 6.73 -15.01
N PRO A 126 7.81 6.94 -16.33
CA PRO A 126 8.93 7.41 -17.15
C PRO A 126 9.34 8.84 -16.71
N GLY A 127 10.63 9.14 -16.80
CA GLY A 127 11.18 10.42 -16.33
C GLY A 127 11.46 10.44 -14.83
N GLU A 128 12.01 11.55 -14.35
CA GLU A 128 12.31 11.77 -12.94
C GLU A 128 11.07 11.85 -12.05
N CYS A 129 11.23 11.50 -10.76
CA CYS A 129 10.16 11.63 -9.78
C CYS A 129 9.80 13.11 -9.58
N ARG A 130 8.52 13.43 -9.72
CA ARG A 130 7.98 14.75 -9.38
C ARG A 130 7.88 14.85 -7.86
N ARG A 131 8.51 15.88 -7.29
CA ARG A 131 8.55 16.15 -5.85
C ARG A 131 7.28 16.82 -5.36
#